data_AF-A0A7Y5F2B8-F1
#
_entry.id   AF-A0A7Y5F2B8-F1
#
_cell.length_a   1.000
_cell.length_b   1.000
_cell.length_c   1.000
_cell.angle_alpha   90.00
_cell.angle_beta   90.00
_cell.angle_gamma   90.00
#
_symmetry.space_group_name_H-M   'P 1'
#
loop_
_entity.id
_entity.type
_entity.pdbx_description
1 polymer ?
#
loop_
_entity_poly.entity_id
_entity_poly.type
_entity_poly.pdbx_seq_one_letter_code
_entity_poly.pdbx_strand_id
1 'polypeptide(L)' 'MNHYESASLIWQAHHLIPRLERVTPDSSWSHRAIGLRRSLLQMVQQPAPDEERLYAMVAYGFTLLENAAKDKLR' A
#
# COMPACT_ATOMS: atom_id res chain seq x y z
N MET A 1 20.50 -8.31 -7.05
CA MET A 1 19.42 -7.61 -6.34
C MET A 1 19.84 -7.50 -4.89
N ASN A 2 19.81 -6.30 -4.31
CA ASN A 2 20.44 -6.00 -3.03
C ASN A 2 19.41 -6.22 -1.89
N HIS A 3 19.76 -6.94 -0.82
CA HIS A 3 18.88 -7.13 0.35
C HIS A 3 18.35 -5.81 0.97
N TYR A 4 18.99 -4.69 0.65
CA TYR A 4 18.56 -3.34 1.04
C TYR A 4 17.27 -2.88 0.34
N GLU A 5 16.96 -3.36 -0.86
CA GLU A 5 15.75 -2.98 -1.61
C GLU A 5 14.49 -3.60 -0.98
N SER A 6 14.56 -4.87 -0.59
CA SER A 6 13.45 -5.59 0.07
C SER A 6 13.13 -5.03 1.45
N ALA A 7 14.15 -4.70 2.25
CA ALA A 7 13.95 -4.06 3.56
C ALA A 7 13.28 -2.68 3.43
N SER A 8 13.66 -1.90 2.41
CA SER A 8 13.02 -0.61 2.10
C SER A 8 11.55 -0.78 1.71
N LEU A 9 11.22 -1.78 0.90
CA LEU A 9 9.83 -2.05 0.48
C LEU A 9 8.94 -2.46 1.65
N ILE A 10 9.43 -3.31 2.55
CA ILE A 10 8.70 -3.71 3.76
C ILE A 10 8.44 -2.49 4.65
N TRP A 11 9.44 -1.62 4.83
CA TRP A 11 9.29 -0.39 5.60
C TRP A 11 8.23 0.54 4.98
N GLN A 12 8.25 0.72 3.66
CA GLN A 12 7.26 1.51 2.93
C GLN A 12 5.84 0.93 3.07
N ALA A 13 5.70 -0.39 2.94
CA ALA A 13 4.42 -1.07 3.13
C ALA A 13 3.86 -0.86 4.54
N HIS A 14 4.68 -0.97 5.58
CA HIS A 14 4.28 -0.66 6.96
C HIS A 14 3.84 0.79 7.15
N HIS A 15 4.42 1.74 6.41
CA HIS A 15 4.01 3.15 6.44
C HIS A 15 2.73 3.41 5.62
N LEU A 16 2.48 2.65 4.55
CA LEU A 16 1.29 2.76 3.71
C LEU A 16 0.03 2.20 4.39
N ILE A 17 0.14 1.03 5.04
CA ILE A 17 -0.99 0.34 5.69
C ILE A 17 -1.87 1.27 6.57
N PRO A 18 -1.34 2.04 7.54
CA PRO A 18 -2.15 2.92 8.38
C PRO A 18 -2.70 4.14 7.62
N ARG A 19 -2.11 4.51 6.49
CA ARG A 19 -2.62 5.60 5.64
C ARG A 19 -3.79 5.12 4.79
N LEU A 20 -3.72 3.89 4.26
CA LEU A 20 -4.83 3.25 3.54
C LEU A 20 -6.05 3.05 4.44
N GLU A 21 -5.85 2.80 5.74
CA GLU A 21 -6.93 2.71 6.73
C GLU A 21 -7.67 4.05 6.93
N ARG A 22 -7.03 5.18 6.64
CA ARG A 22 -7.64 6.51 6.75
C ARG A 22 -8.43 6.95 5.52
N VAL A 23 -8.44 6.16 4.45
CA VAL A 23 -9.32 6.42 3.31
C VAL A 23 -10.76 6.21 3.79
N THR A 24 -11.50 7.31 3.86
CA THR A 24 -12.83 7.37 4.46
C THR A 24 -13.84 6.59 3.63
N PRO A 25 -14.85 5.91 4.23
CA PRO A 25 -15.79 5.04 3.52
C PRO A 25 -16.61 5.70 2.39
N ASP A 26 -16.76 7.02 2.44
CA ASP A 26 -17.41 7.86 1.42
C ASP A 26 -16.52 8.11 0.19
N SER A 27 -15.23 7.79 0.26
CA SER A 27 -14.34 7.86 -0.88
C SER A 27 -14.68 6.78 -1.91
N SER A 28 -14.69 7.17 -3.19
CA SER A 28 -14.73 6.24 -4.34
C SER A 28 -13.57 5.22 -4.32
N TRP A 29 -12.51 5.50 -3.56
CA TRP A 29 -11.32 4.66 -3.41
C TRP A 29 -11.37 3.68 -2.24
N SER A 30 -12.39 3.75 -1.37
CA SER A 30 -12.47 2.96 -0.13
C SER A 30 -12.31 1.46 -0.34
N HIS A 31 -13.03 0.91 -1.32
CA HIS A 31 -13.00 -0.53 -1.58
C HIS A 31 -11.60 -0.98 -2.02
N ARG A 32 -10.94 -0.19 -2.88
CA ARG A 32 -9.57 -0.44 -3.35
C ARG A 32 -8.57 -0.31 -2.20
N ALA A 33 -8.73 0.68 -1.32
CA ALA A 33 -7.87 0.88 -0.16
C ALA A 33 -7.94 -0.31 0.83
N ILE A 34 -9.15 -0.80 1.12
CA ILE A 34 -9.38 -1.95 1.99
C ILE A 34 -8.73 -3.21 1.41
N GLY A 35 -8.95 -3.47 0.12
CA GLY A 35 -8.36 -4.62 -0.57
C GLY A 35 -6.84 -4.58 -0.55
N LEU A 36 -6.25 -3.46 -0.95
CA LEU A 36 -4.81 -3.28 -0.97
C LEU A 36 -4.18 -3.38 0.42
N ARG A 37 -4.80 -2.79 1.44
CA ARG A 37 -4.34 -2.88 2.83
C ARG A 37 -4.24 -4.33 3.28
N ARG A 38 -5.29 -5.12 3.04
CA ARG A 38 -5.31 -6.55 3.41
C ARG A 38 -4.21 -7.32 2.68
N SER A 39 -4.03 -7.08 1.39
CA SER A 39 -2.98 -7.73 0.61
C SER A 39 -1.58 -7.33 1.10
N LEU A 40 -1.33 -6.06 1.40
CA LEU A 40 -0.04 -5.59 1.93
C LEU A 40 0.26 -6.21 3.29
N LEU A 41 -0.73 -6.27 4.20
CA LEU A 41 -0.58 -6.93 5.50
C LEU A 41 -0.20 -8.41 5.36
N GLN A 42 -0.82 -9.13 4.44
CA GLN A 42 -0.49 -10.53 4.17
C GLN A 42 0.91 -10.67 3.54
N MET A 43 1.30 -9.77 2.63
CA MET A 43 2.59 -9.83 1.95
C MET A 43 3.76 -9.61 2.92
N VAL A 44 3.69 -8.59 3.78
CA VAL A 44 4.79 -8.26 4.72
C VAL A 44 4.97 -9.29 5.84
N GLN A 45 3.98 -10.17 6.05
CA GLN A 45 4.08 -11.28 7.02
C GLN A 45 4.75 -12.53 6.43
N GLN A 46 5.00 -12.57 5.12
CA GLN A 46 5.66 -13.71 4.50
C GLN A 46 7.14 -13.73 4.89
N PRO A 47 7.73 -14.90 5.21
CA PRO A 47 9.17 -15.00 5.52
C PRO A 47 10.08 -14.58 4.38
N ALA A 48 9.61 -14.76 3.13
CA ALA A 48 10.29 -14.37 1.90
C ALA A 48 9.26 -13.81 0.93
N PRO A 49 8.87 -12.52 1.07
CA PRO A 49 7.88 -11.92 0.19
C PRO A 49 8.41 -11.79 -1.23
N ASP A 50 7.52 -11.95 -2.20
CA ASP A 50 7.80 -11.64 -3.61
C ASP A 50 8.06 -10.13 -3.74
N GLU A 51 9.32 -9.77 -4.00
CA GLU A 51 9.78 -8.39 -4.05
C GLU A 51 9.16 -7.59 -5.19
N GLU A 52 8.99 -8.20 -6.37
CA GLU A 52 8.40 -7.53 -7.54
C GLU A 52 6.93 -7.23 -7.29
N ARG A 53 6.21 -8.21 -6.72
CA ARG A 53 4.81 -8.03 -6.33
C ARG A 53 4.67 -7.03 -5.20
N LEU A 54 5.54 -7.06 -4.19
CA LEU A 54 5.54 -6.09 -3.09
C LEU A 54 5.80 -4.67 -3.61
N TYR A 55 6.77 -4.50 -4.50
CA TYR A 55 7.04 -3.24 -5.18
C TYR A 55 5.79 -2.71 -5.91
N ALA A 56 5.15 -3.54 -6.73
CA ALA A 56 3.95 -3.15 -7.46
C ALA A 56 2.81 -2.72 -6.52
N MET A 57 2.63 -3.42 -5.40
CA MET A 57 1.62 -3.09 -4.39
C MET A 57 1.93 -1.79 -3.65
N VAL A 58 3.20 -1.54 -3.31
CA VAL A 58 3.66 -0.29 -2.68
C VAL A 58 3.46 0.88 -3.64
N ALA A 59 3.89 0.75 -4.89
CA ALA A 59 3.72 1.77 -5.92
C ALA A 59 2.24 2.10 -6.15
N TYR A 60 1.38 1.08 -6.28
CA TYR A 60 -0.06 1.29 -6.40
C TYR A 60 -0.67 1.94 -5.15
N GLY A 61 -0.18 1.62 -3.96
CA GLY A 61 -0.62 2.24 -2.71
C GLY A 61 -0.39 3.74 -2.65
N PHE A 62 0.77 4.22 -3.11
CA PHE A 62 1.05 5.65 -3.21
C PHE A 62 0.10 6.33 -4.22
N THR A 63 -0.05 5.77 -5.42
CA THR A 63 -0.96 6.30 -6.44
C THR A 63 -2.41 6.36 -5.95
N LEU A 64 -2.86 5.34 -5.22
CA LEU A 64 -4.20 5.30 -4.65
C LEU A 64 -4.41 6.42 -3.63
N LEU A 65 -3.47 6.61 -2.70
CA LEU A 65 -3.55 7.68 -1.70
C LEU A 65 -3.53 9.08 -2.35
N GLU A 66 -2.70 9.26 -3.38
CA GLU A 66 -2.65 10.52 -4.13
C GLU A 66 -4.00 10.83 -4.79
N ASN A 67 -4.61 9.84 -5.46
CA ASN A 67 -5.91 10.03 -6.11
C ASN A 67 -7.03 10.26 -5.08
N ALA A 68 -7.03 9.53 -3.96
CA ALA A 68 -8.00 9.74 -2.89
C ALA A 68 -7.88 11.14 -2.27
N ALA A 69 -6.66 11.66 -2.11
CA ALA A 69 -6.43 13.02 -1.64
C ALA A 69 -6.92 14.07 -2.65
N LYS A 70 -6.66 13.86 -3.95
CA LYS A 70 -7.14 14.75 -5.02
C LYS A 70 -8.66 14.80 -5.09
N ASP A 71 -9.34 13.67 -4.93
CA ASP A 71 -10.80 13.61 -4.94
C ASP A 71 -11.41 14.36 -3.75
N LYS A 72 -10.78 14.31 -2.57
CA LYS A 72 -11.24 15.05 -1.38
C LYS A 72 -11.10 16.58 -1.51
N LEU A 73 -10.21 17.05 -2.37
CA LEU A 73 -9.99 18.48 -2.62
C LEU A 73 -10.94 19.07 -3.68
N ARG A 74 -11.72 18.23 -4.35
CA ARG A 74 -12.72 18.64 -5.35
C ARG A 74 -14.07 18.87 -4.69
#